data_AF-A0A4R2T043-F1
#
_entry.id   AF-A0A4R2T043-F1
#
_cell.length_a   1.000
_cell.length_b   1.000
_cell.length_c   1.000
_cell.angle_alpha   90.00
_cell.angle_beta   90.00
_cell.angle_gamma   90.00
#
_symmetry.space_group_name_H-M   'P 1'
#
loop_
_entity.id
_entity.type
_entity.pdbx_description
1 polymer ?
#
loop_
_entity_poly.entity_id
_entity_poly.type
_entity_poly.pdbx_seq_one_letter_code
_entity_poly.pdbx_strand_id
1 'polypeptide(L)'
;MIERYKRLRYSIRKRGNDEIEIRHSLLDGYVRGFFRALFIAIFIYGSYISASYGERPFESILENIHRNYDWAFQPDKRARKQYERYKDIAIYQYNKAQAENDNFVKPPVSYEEYKKDIIIGTPLKDLILSLIWVPIVIFLLFLPRPRGIRINRKKLLIYWQSLCGSHSIAYVPETGDPLSGLTYSRFGLYAFGGHKRFSLHTRIKDYRTKQITGGFYGVYPTPSEQHNADILNAIRAYLSEVDPEFLRYIGNRYKVCGTRFKIMFCNAFAPPVPFSRKKADKALDKALELWQKQNPQQQNDWFRHMQKQQKAIHKAHDDECLENRV
;
A
#
# COMPACT_ATOMS: atom_id res chain seq x y z
N MET A 1 -27.05 18.09 -2.40
CA MET A 1 -25.68 18.50 -2.77
C MET A 1 -24.66 18.39 -1.61
N ILE A 2 -24.98 18.86 -0.41
CA ILE A 2 -24.02 18.95 0.73
C ILE A 2 -23.36 17.59 1.08
N GLU A 3 -24.12 16.51 1.16
CA GLU A 3 -23.56 15.18 1.50
C GLU A 3 -22.60 14.63 0.44
N ARG A 4 -22.81 14.96 -0.84
CA ARG A 4 -21.86 14.63 -1.93
C ARG A 4 -20.50 15.27 -1.64
N TYR A 5 -20.46 16.57 -1.39
CA TYR A 5 -19.20 17.29 -1.14
C TYR A 5 -18.52 16.84 0.16
N LYS A 6 -19.29 16.51 1.20
CA LYS A 6 -18.76 15.88 2.42
C LYS A 6 -18.14 14.50 2.18
N ARG A 7 -18.47 13.79 1.10
CA ARG A 7 -17.79 12.53 0.72
C ARG A 7 -16.48 12.78 -0.01
N LEU A 8 -16.37 13.85 -0.78
CA LEU A 8 -15.16 14.17 -1.54
C LEU A 8 -13.92 14.40 -0.66
N ARG A 9 -14.07 14.89 0.57
CA ARG A 9 -12.94 15.08 1.51
C ARG A 9 -12.16 13.81 1.87
N TYR A 10 -12.74 12.63 1.63
CA TYR A 10 -12.05 11.35 1.79
C TYR A 10 -11.16 11.00 0.59
N SER A 11 -11.41 11.62 -0.58
CA SER A 11 -10.75 11.35 -1.86
C SER A 11 -9.90 12.51 -2.37
N ILE A 12 -10.28 13.74 -2.07
CA ILE A 12 -9.69 14.98 -2.58
C ILE A 12 -9.16 15.80 -1.40
N ARG A 13 -8.00 16.43 -1.58
CA ARG A 13 -7.41 17.40 -0.65
C ARG A 13 -6.84 18.60 -1.40
N LYS A 14 -6.74 19.73 -0.71
CA LYS A 14 -6.04 20.93 -1.20
C LYS A 14 -4.53 20.76 -1.09
N ARG A 15 -3.79 21.31 -2.05
CA ARG A 15 -2.32 21.32 -2.15
C ARG A 15 -1.80 22.70 -2.55
N GLY A 16 -1.74 23.60 -1.57
CA GLY A 16 -1.47 25.02 -1.83
C GLY A 16 -2.72 25.69 -2.42
N ASN A 17 -2.53 26.86 -3.04
CA ASN A 17 -3.65 27.70 -3.47
C ASN A 17 -4.25 27.23 -4.80
N ASP A 18 -3.41 26.76 -5.71
CA ASP A 18 -3.80 26.47 -7.10
C ASP A 18 -3.80 24.99 -7.45
N GLU A 19 -3.68 24.09 -6.48
CA GLU A 19 -3.65 22.65 -6.75
C GLU A 19 -4.51 21.85 -5.78
N ILE A 20 -5.18 20.84 -6.33
CA ILE A 20 -5.83 19.77 -5.57
C ILE A 20 -5.17 18.43 -5.91
N GLU A 21 -5.28 17.49 -4.99
CA GLU A 21 -4.80 16.11 -5.17
C GLU A 21 -5.94 15.14 -4.90
N ILE A 22 -6.11 14.19 -5.82
CA ILE A 22 -7.04 13.07 -5.69
C ILE A 22 -6.21 11.82 -5.38
N ARG A 23 -6.55 11.16 -4.28
CA ARG A 23 -5.81 9.98 -3.82
C ARG A 23 -5.95 8.81 -4.78
N HIS A 24 -4.92 7.98 -4.82
CA HIS A 24 -4.98 6.67 -5.44
C HIS A 24 -5.88 5.76 -4.59
N SER A 25 -6.71 4.91 -5.19
CA SER A 25 -7.65 4.04 -4.47
C SER A 25 -7.04 2.67 -4.17
N LEU A 26 -6.50 2.00 -5.20
CA LEU A 26 -6.00 0.62 -5.11
C LEU A 26 -4.79 0.49 -4.17
N LEU A 27 -3.67 1.13 -4.52
CA LEU A 27 -2.44 1.04 -3.73
C LEU A 27 -2.51 1.76 -2.37
N ASP A 28 -3.43 2.72 -2.19
CA ASP A 28 -3.57 3.45 -0.93
C ASP A 28 -4.49 2.71 0.06
N GLY A 29 -5.73 2.40 -0.33
CA GLY A 29 -6.69 1.85 0.61
C GLY A 29 -6.83 0.35 0.51
N TYR A 30 -6.89 -0.20 -0.71
CA TYR A 30 -7.17 -1.62 -0.91
C TYR A 30 -6.03 -2.51 -0.41
N VAL A 31 -4.81 -2.34 -0.93
CA VAL A 31 -3.67 -3.21 -0.58
C VAL A 31 -3.37 -3.16 0.92
N ARG A 32 -3.46 -1.97 1.51
CA ARG A 32 -3.28 -1.77 2.95
C ARG A 32 -4.39 -2.43 3.78
N GLY A 33 -5.65 -2.25 3.38
CA GLY A 33 -6.79 -2.90 4.02
C GLY A 33 -6.69 -4.42 3.96
N PHE A 34 -6.22 -4.96 2.82
CA PHE A 34 -5.96 -6.39 2.64
C PHE A 34 -4.92 -6.91 3.63
N PHE A 35 -3.72 -6.30 3.71
CA PHE A 35 -2.69 -6.75 4.65
C PHE A 35 -3.15 -6.64 6.11
N ARG A 36 -3.88 -5.58 6.47
CA ARG A 36 -4.44 -5.45 7.84
C ARG A 36 -5.44 -6.56 8.15
N ALA A 37 -6.34 -6.87 7.21
CA ALA A 37 -7.29 -7.96 7.39
C ALA A 37 -6.58 -9.33 7.48
N LEU A 38 -5.57 -9.55 6.64
CA LEU A 38 -4.74 -10.75 6.66
C LEU A 38 -4.01 -10.92 7.99
N PHE A 39 -3.38 -9.86 8.53
CA PHE A 39 -2.71 -9.96 9.81
C PHE A 39 -3.66 -10.15 10.98
N ILE A 40 -4.87 -9.56 10.94
CA ILE A 40 -5.90 -9.86 11.94
C ILE A 40 -6.32 -11.32 11.86
N ALA A 41 -6.50 -11.88 10.64
CA ALA A 41 -6.84 -13.28 10.47
C ALA A 41 -5.72 -14.21 10.98
N ILE A 42 -4.46 -13.91 10.65
CA ILE A 42 -3.28 -14.63 11.19
C ILE A 42 -3.25 -14.52 12.72
N PHE A 43 -3.53 -13.34 13.27
CA PHE A 43 -3.56 -13.13 14.70
C PHE A 43 -4.62 -14.01 15.38
N ILE A 44 -5.85 -13.99 14.87
CA ILE A 44 -6.97 -14.78 15.38
C ILE A 44 -6.66 -16.28 15.26
N TYR A 45 -6.20 -16.73 14.10
CA TYR A 45 -5.88 -18.13 13.85
C TYR A 45 -4.72 -18.63 14.71
N GLY A 46 -3.64 -17.84 14.83
CA GLY A 46 -2.51 -18.17 15.71
C GLY A 46 -2.92 -18.20 17.18
N SER A 47 -3.75 -17.27 17.62
CA SER A 47 -4.30 -17.28 18.98
C SER A 47 -5.16 -18.52 19.25
N TYR A 48 -5.96 -18.94 18.26
CA TYR A 48 -6.76 -20.17 18.34
C TYR A 48 -5.87 -21.41 18.47
N ILE A 49 -4.80 -21.52 17.68
CA ILE A 49 -3.82 -22.62 17.81
C ILE A 49 -3.18 -22.62 19.20
N SER A 50 -2.69 -21.48 19.69
CA SER A 50 -2.10 -21.40 21.04
C SER A 50 -3.10 -21.82 22.11
N ALA A 51 -4.35 -21.35 22.02
CA ALA A 51 -5.40 -21.74 22.96
C ALA A 51 -5.69 -23.24 22.93
N SER A 52 -5.61 -23.91 21.77
CA SER A 52 -5.80 -25.37 21.67
C SER A 52 -4.72 -26.17 22.39
N TYR A 53 -3.54 -25.58 22.62
CA TYR A 53 -2.45 -26.17 23.41
C TYR A 53 -2.43 -25.67 24.86
N GLY A 54 -3.41 -24.87 25.29
CA GLY A 54 -3.42 -24.26 26.63
C GLY A 54 -2.41 -23.12 26.81
N GLU A 55 -1.84 -22.62 25.72
CA GLU A 55 -0.84 -21.55 25.71
C GLU A 55 -1.48 -20.16 25.57
N ARG A 56 -0.78 -19.13 26.03
CA ARG A 56 -1.11 -17.74 25.69
C ARG A 56 -0.86 -17.50 24.20
N PRO A 57 -1.56 -16.53 23.56
CA PRO A 57 -1.34 -16.22 22.14
C PRO A 57 0.14 -16.04 21.79
N PHE A 58 0.64 -16.86 20.88
CA PHE A 58 2.01 -16.83 20.36
C PHE A 58 3.12 -17.17 21.37
N GLU A 59 2.79 -17.78 22.52
CA GLU A 59 3.77 -18.13 23.58
C GLU A 59 4.93 -18.99 23.06
N SER A 60 4.64 -20.11 22.39
CA SER A 60 5.64 -20.98 21.78
C SER A 60 6.56 -20.27 20.76
N ILE A 61 6.03 -19.28 20.03
CA ILE A 61 6.84 -18.46 19.11
C ILE A 61 7.81 -17.57 19.88
N LEU A 62 7.32 -16.91 20.95
CA LEU A 62 8.14 -16.06 21.80
C LEU A 62 9.23 -16.86 22.53
N GLU A 63 8.90 -18.04 23.04
CA GLU A 63 9.85 -18.95 23.67
C GLU A 63 10.92 -19.42 22.68
N ASN A 64 10.54 -19.70 21.43
CA ASN A 64 11.49 -20.07 20.38
C ASN A 64 12.46 -18.91 20.07
N ILE A 65 11.96 -17.67 19.97
CA ILE A 65 12.81 -16.49 19.79
C ILE A 65 13.76 -16.32 20.97
N HIS A 66 13.27 -16.46 22.21
CA HIS A 66 14.09 -16.39 23.41
C HIS A 66 15.16 -17.49 23.45
N ARG A 67 14.80 -18.71 23.05
CA ARG A 67 15.73 -19.83 22.91
C ARG A 67 16.82 -19.55 21.88
N ASN A 68 16.45 -19.01 20.72
CA ASN A 68 17.42 -18.68 19.67
C ASN A 68 18.34 -17.54 20.13
N TYR A 69 17.81 -16.58 20.89
CA TYR A 69 18.61 -15.53 21.54
C TYR A 69 19.62 -16.11 22.52
N ASP A 70 19.20 -17.00 23.43
CA ASP A 70 20.11 -17.68 24.36
C ASP A 70 21.20 -18.45 23.63
N TRP A 71 20.86 -19.21 22.59
CA TRP A 71 21.86 -19.95 21.81
C TRP A 71 22.82 -19.02 21.06
N ALA A 72 22.37 -17.85 20.61
CA ALA A 72 23.19 -16.90 19.86
C ALA A 72 24.15 -16.10 20.76
N PHE A 73 23.71 -15.70 21.96
CA PHE A 73 24.46 -14.77 22.83
C PHE A 73 24.90 -15.37 24.16
N GLN A 74 24.26 -16.44 24.62
CA GLN A 74 24.56 -17.12 25.88
C GLN A 74 24.60 -18.66 25.72
N PRO A 75 25.29 -19.21 24.69
CA PRO A 75 25.23 -20.65 24.39
C PRO A 75 25.66 -21.50 25.58
N ASP A 76 26.71 -21.08 26.31
CA ASP A 76 27.23 -21.82 27.46
C ASP A 76 26.24 -21.93 28.60
N LYS A 77 25.43 -20.89 28.86
CA LYS A 77 24.41 -20.94 29.92
C LYS A 77 23.40 -22.06 29.67
N ARG A 78 23.02 -22.23 28.40
CA ARG A 78 22.02 -23.22 27.99
C ARG A 78 22.63 -24.60 27.81
N ALA A 79 23.77 -24.69 27.13
CA ALA A 79 24.54 -25.90 26.91
C ALA A 79 24.94 -26.55 28.24
N ARG A 80 25.39 -25.77 29.22
CA ARG A 80 25.77 -26.28 30.54
C ARG A 80 24.58 -26.83 31.31
N LYS A 81 23.42 -26.16 31.27
CA LYS A 81 22.18 -26.68 31.87
C LYS A 81 21.74 -28.02 31.25
N GLN A 82 21.93 -28.19 29.94
CA GLN A 82 21.66 -29.46 29.26
C GLN A 82 22.70 -30.53 29.62
N TYR A 83 23.97 -30.14 29.70
CA TYR A 83 25.07 -31.02 30.10
C TYR A 83 24.91 -31.58 31.51
N GLU A 84 24.54 -30.77 32.51
CA GLU A 84 24.35 -31.29 33.88
C GLU A 84 23.25 -32.36 33.91
N ARG A 85 22.14 -32.15 33.18
CA ARG A 85 21.08 -33.17 33.06
C ARG A 85 21.56 -34.45 32.38
N TYR A 86 22.32 -34.31 31.29
CA TYR A 86 22.94 -35.44 30.61
C TYR A 86 23.89 -36.20 31.55
N LYS A 87 24.75 -35.47 32.25
CA LYS A 87 25.77 -36.00 33.15
C LYS A 87 25.14 -36.78 34.30
N ASP A 88 24.08 -36.27 34.93
CA ASP A 88 23.38 -36.97 36.02
C ASP A 88 22.82 -38.33 35.54
N ILE A 89 22.19 -38.36 34.36
CA ILE A 89 21.63 -39.58 33.77
C ILE A 89 22.76 -40.55 33.38
N ALA A 90 23.80 -40.05 32.73
CA ALA A 90 24.93 -40.85 32.27
C ALA A 90 25.73 -41.45 33.44
N ILE A 91 25.93 -40.70 34.53
CA ILE A 91 26.57 -41.22 35.76
C ILE A 91 25.72 -42.32 36.38
N TYR A 92 24.41 -42.12 36.48
CA TYR A 92 23.52 -43.15 37.02
C TYR A 92 23.60 -44.45 36.20
N GLN A 93 23.53 -44.33 34.87
CA GLN A 93 23.64 -45.49 33.97
C GLN A 93 25.01 -46.16 34.05
N TYR A 94 26.09 -45.37 34.09
CA TYR A 94 27.45 -45.88 34.22
C TYR A 94 27.65 -46.64 35.54
N ASN A 95 27.24 -46.06 36.67
CA ASN A 95 27.36 -46.70 37.98
C ASN A 95 26.56 -48.00 38.06
N LYS A 96 25.37 -48.05 37.46
CA LYS A 96 24.57 -49.26 37.36
C LYS A 96 25.26 -50.34 36.53
N ALA A 97 25.79 -49.98 35.36
CA ALA A 97 26.52 -50.90 34.49
C ALA A 97 27.79 -51.45 35.17
N GLN A 98 28.52 -50.61 35.91
CA GLN A 98 29.66 -51.04 36.70
C GLN A 98 29.28 -52.05 37.80
N ALA A 99 28.14 -51.85 38.47
CA ALA A 99 27.61 -52.80 39.45
C ALA A 99 27.19 -54.15 38.81
N GLU A 100 26.83 -54.13 37.52
CA GLU A 100 26.44 -55.30 36.72
C GLU A 100 27.63 -55.93 35.95
N ASN A 101 28.87 -55.44 36.16
CA ASN A 101 30.08 -55.82 35.41
C ASN A 101 29.97 -55.66 33.88
N ASP A 102 29.11 -54.74 33.41
CA ASP A 102 29.00 -54.39 32.00
C ASP A 102 30.03 -53.31 31.63
N ASN A 103 31.07 -53.73 30.90
CA ASN A 103 32.17 -52.87 30.45
C ASN A 103 31.87 -52.12 29.13
N PHE A 104 30.70 -52.31 28.52
CA PHE A 104 30.35 -51.64 27.26
C PHE A 104 29.85 -50.20 27.47
N VAL A 105 29.39 -49.86 28.68
CA VAL A 105 28.90 -48.52 29.02
C VAL A 105 30.06 -47.60 29.40
N LYS A 106 30.22 -46.50 28.66
CA LYS A 106 31.29 -45.53 28.86
C LYS A 106 30.92 -44.49 29.92
N PRO A 107 31.92 -43.88 30.61
CA PRO A 107 31.68 -42.74 31.49
C PRO A 107 31.15 -41.53 30.70
N PRO A 108 30.47 -40.58 31.38
CA PRO A 108 30.02 -39.35 30.72
C PRO A 108 31.17 -38.59 30.07
N VAL A 109 30.95 -38.07 28.87
CA VAL A 109 31.93 -37.23 28.16
C VAL A 109 32.11 -35.89 28.85
N SER A 110 33.22 -35.21 28.57
CA SER A 110 33.47 -33.87 29.13
C SER A 110 32.51 -32.81 28.57
N TYR A 111 32.34 -31.68 29.28
CA TYR A 111 31.51 -30.57 28.79
C TYR A 111 31.96 -30.06 27.41
N GLU A 112 33.28 -29.96 27.17
CA GLU A 112 33.83 -29.46 25.92
C GLU A 112 33.57 -30.42 24.74
N GLU A 113 33.59 -31.73 24.98
CA GLU A 113 33.21 -32.73 23.98
C GLU A 113 31.71 -32.69 23.74
N TYR A 114 30.90 -32.70 24.80
CA TYR A 114 29.45 -32.59 24.72
C TYR A 114 29.02 -31.34 23.93
N LYS A 115 29.65 -30.19 24.20
CA LYS A 115 29.36 -28.90 23.59
C LYS A 115 29.57 -28.90 22.07
N LYS A 116 30.57 -29.64 21.56
CA LYS A 116 30.83 -29.75 20.11
C LYS A 116 29.66 -30.42 19.37
N ASP A 117 28.98 -31.36 20.03
CA ASP A 117 27.89 -32.13 19.42
C ASP A 117 26.54 -31.39 19.43
N ILE A 118 26.35 -30.40 20.33
CA ILE A 118 25.08 -29.66 20.46
C ILE A 118 25.08 -28.31 19.74
N ILE A 119 26.25 -27.71 19.48
CA ILE A 119 26.36 -26.47 18.71
C ILE A 119 26.55 -26.82 17.21
N ILE A 120 25.66 -27.65 16.67
CA ILE A 120 25.62 -27.93 15.23
C ILE A 120 24.73 -26.86 14.58
N GLY A 121 25.35 -25.77 14.13
CA GLY A 121 24.64 -24.73 13.37
C GLY A 121 25.12 -23.30 13.65
N THR A 122 24.37 -22.33 13.10
CA THR A 122 24.63 -20.89 13.29
C THR A 122 23.45 -20.27 14.04
N PRO A 123 23.42 -20.28 15.38
CA PRO A 123 22.26 -19.84 16.16
C PRO A 123 21.90 -18.36 15.91
N LEU A 124 22.88 -17.55 15.51
CA LEU A 124 22.67 -16.19 15.06
C LEU A 124 21.79 -16.11 13.79
N LYS A 125 21.97 -17.03 12.83
CA LYS A 125 21.16 -17.10 11.61
C LYS A 125 19.70 -17.40 11.95
N ASP A 126 19.45 -18.33 12.86
CA ASP A 126 18.10 -18.72 13.27
C ASP A 126 17.38 -17.58 14.01
N LEU A 127 18.11 -16.85 14.85
CA LEU A 127 17.61 -15.64 15.49
C LEU A 127 17.26 -14.56 14.46
N ILE A 128 18.15 -14.28 13.50
CA ILE A 128 17.90 -13.29 12.44
C ILE A 128 16.66 -13.68 11.63
N LEU A 129 16.53 -14.95 11.23
CA LEU A 129 15.39 -15.45 10.48
C LEU A 129 14.08 -15.34 11.29
N SER A 130 14.16 -15.48 12.61
CA SER A 130 12.99 -15.31 13.49
C SER A 130 12.57 -13.84 13.61
N LEU A 131 13.52 -12.89 13.55
CA LEU A 131 13.26 -11.46 13.75
C LEU A 131 12.97 -10.70 12.45
N ILE A 132 13.43 -11.17 11.28
CA ILE A 132 13.30 -10.46 10.00
C ILE A 132 11.84 -10.20 9.60
N TRP A 133 10.91 -11.04 10.07
CA TRP A 133 9.48 -10.89 9.82
C TRP A 133 8.87 -9.66 10.50
N VAL A 134 9.40 -9.23 11.66
CA VAL A 134 8.88 -8.09 12.42
C VAL A 134 8.88 -6.80 11.60
N PRO A 135 10.02 -6.34 11.02
CA PRO A 135 10.01 -5.14 10.19
C PRO A 135 9.18 -5.30 8.91
N ILE A 136 9.09 -6.51 8.34
CA ILE A 136 8.25 -6.78 7.16
C ILE A 136 6.76 -6.59 7.50
N VAL A 137 6.29 -7.15 8.61
CA VAL A 137 4.90 -7.00 9.08
C VAL A 137 4.59 -5.53 9.37
N ILE A 138 5.50 -4.83 10.07
CA ILE A 138 5.36 -3.40 10.35
C ILE A 138 5.26 -2.62 9.03
N PHE A 139 6.16 -2.87 8.07
CA PHE A 139 6.13 -2.20 6.77
C PHE A 139 4.81 -2.44 6.02
N LEU A 140 4.30 -3.68 6.02
CA LEU A 140 3.04 -4.03 5.36
C LEU A 140 1.81 -3.42 6.04
N LEU A 141 1.80 -3.30 7.37
CA LEU A 141 0.76 -2.61 8.15
C LEU A 141 0.71 -1.10 7.88
N PHE A 142 1.89 -0.51 7.65
CA PHE A 142 2.11 0.93 7.47
C PHE A 142 2.61 1.29 6.07
N LEU A 143 2.17 0.55 5.03
CA LEU A 143 2.61 0.79 3.65
C LEU A 143 2.62 2.29 3.31
N PRO A 144 3.63 2.84 2.63
CA PRO A 144 3.61 4.24 2.27
C PRO A 144 2.41 4.59 1.37
N ARG A 145 1.79 5.74 1.58
CA ARG A 145 0.72 6.23 0.71
C ARG A 145 1.32 6.64 -0.64
N PRO A 146 0.88 6.03 -1.77
CA PRO A 146 1.32 6.44 -3.10
C PRO A 146 0.86 7.87 -3.43
N ARG A 147 1.55 8.51 -4.36
CA ARG A 147 1.19 9.86 -4.82
C ARG A 147 -0.12 9.80 -5.61
N GLY A 148 -1.04 10.72 -5.29
CA GLY A 148 -2.27 10.90 -6.05
C GLY A 148 -2.06 11.63 -7.37
N ILE A 149 -3.12 11.70 -8.18
CA ILE A 149 -3.19 12.59 -9.34
C ILE A 149 -3.45 14.02 -8.85
N ARG A 150 -2.81 15.00 -9.48
CA ARG A 150 -2.88 16.40 -9.10
C ARG A 150 -3.44 17.23 -10.23
N ILE A 151 -4.22 18.23 -9.87
CA ILE A 151 -4.87 19.14 -10.82
C ILE A 151 -4.40 20.54 -10.44
N ASN A 152 -3.71 21.20 -11.36
CA ASN A 152 -3.22 22.55 -11.19
C ASN A 152 -4.08 23.50 -12.03
N ARG A 153 -4.88 24.35 -11.36
CA ARG A 153 -5.78 25.29 -12.03
C ARG A 153 -5.05 26.43 -12.70
N LYS A 154 -3.95 26.91 -12.10
CA LYS A 154 -3.18 28.06 -12.62
C LYS A 154 -2.47 27.72 -13.93
N LYS A 155 -1.91 26.51 -14.03
CA LYS A 155 -1.20 26.04 -15.23
C LYS A 155 -2.12 25.30 -16.22
N LEU A 156 -3.37 25.02 -15.84
CA LEU A 156 -4.30 24.19 -16.63
C LEU A 156 -3.68 22.83 -17.00
N LEU A 157 -3.11 22.15 -16.00
CA LEU A 157 -2.46 20.84 -16.17
C LEU A 157 -2.96 19.84 -15.13
N ILE A 158 -3.21 18.61 -15.57
CA ILE A 158 -3.45 17.46 -14.72
C ILE A 158 -2.22 16.55 -14.79
N TYR A 159 -1.68 16.13 -13.66
CA TYR A 159 -0.43 15.37 -13.68
C TYR A 159 -0.33 14.32 -12.58
N TRP A 160 0.51 13.34 -12.83
CA TRP A 160 0.91 12.32 -11.86
C TRP A 160 2.44 12.20 -11.84
N GLN A 161 3.00 11.93 -10.66
CA GLN A 161 4.44 11.78 -10.47
C GLN A 161 4.78 10.38 -9.95
N SER A 162 5.58 9.63 -10.71
CA SER A 162 6.07 8.31 -10.32
C SER A 162 7.07 8.39 -9.17
N LEU A 163 7.29 7.29 -8.45
CA LEU A 163 8.29 7.21 -7.37
C LEU A 163 9.68 7.68 -7.83
N CYS A 164 10.08 7.31 -9.05
CA CYS A 164 11.37 7.67 -9.66
C CYS A 164 11.43 9.12 -10.16
N GLY A 165 10.36 9.90 -10.00
CA GLY A 165 10.33 11.32 -10.36
C GLY A 165 10.00 11.60 -11.83
N SER A 166 9.59 10.60 -12.61
CA SER A 166 8.97 10.83 -13.92
C SER A 166 7.57 11.42 -13.75
N HIS A 167 7.14 12.20 -14.73
CA HIS A 167 5.84 12.88 -14.71
C HIS A 167 5.04 12.45 -15.93
N SER A 168 3.75 12.22 -15.72
CA SER A 168 2.78 12.07 -16.80
C SER A 168 1.84 13.26 -16.73
N ILE A 169 1.71 13.99 -17.83
CA ILE A 169 1.01 15.27 -17.88
C ILE A 169 -0.09 15.23 -18.93
N ALA A 170 -1.29 15.61 -18.52
CA ALA A 170 -2.44 15.86 -19.36
C ALA A 170 -2.70 17.37 -19.41
N TYR A 171 -2.90 17.88 -20.62
CA TYR A 171 -3.19 19.28 -20.88
C TYR A 171 -4.69 19.53 -20.74
N VAL A 172 -5.09 20.63 -20.12
CA VAL A 172 -6.49 21.05 -20.03
C VAL A 172 -6.73 22.11 -21.12
N PRO A 173 -7.77 22.00 -21.95
CA PRO A 173 -8.07 23.01 -22.94
C PRO A 173 -8.55 24.32 -22.27
N GLU A 174 -8.27 25.46 -22.88
CA GLU A 174 -8.72 26.77 -22.39
C GLU A 174 -10.25 26.94 -22.54
N THR A 175 -10.85 26.27 -23.53
CA THR A 175 -12.29 26.29 -23.80
C THR A 175 -12.84 24.87 -23.97
N GLY A 176 -14.10 24.64 -23.57
CA GLY A 176 -14.75 23.31 -23.65
C GLY A 176 -14.61 22.48 -22.38
N ASP A 177 -14.78 21.15 -22.49
CA ASP A 177 -14.73 20.23 -21.34
C ASP A 177 -13.28 20.09 -20.83
N PRO A 178 -12.98 20.48 -19.55
CA PRO A 178 -11.65 20.38 -18.96
C PRO A 178 -11.09 18.95 -18.93
N LEU A 179 -11.94 17.93 -19.00
CA LEU A 179 -11.52 16.53 -19.01
C LEU A 179 -11.03 16.04 -20.38
N SER A 180 -11.11 16.85 -21.43
CA SER A 180 -10.73 16.47 -22.81
C SER A 180 -9.25 16.05 -22.94
N GLY A 181 -8.40 16.39 -21.98
CA GLY A 181 -6.98 16.03 -21.96
C GLY A 181 -6.63 14.65 -21.44
N LEU A 182 -7.59 13.93 -20.86
CA LEU A 182 -7.40 12.60 -20.29
C LEU A 182 -8.55 11.68 -20.70
N THR A 183 -8.39 10.39 -20.42
CA THR A 183 -9.51 9.44 -20.53
C THR A 183 -9.87 8.89 -19.17
N TYR A 184 -11.15 8.57 -18.97
CA TYR A 184 -11.66 8.06 -17.71
C TYR A 184 -12.72 6.99 -17.88
N SER A 185 -12.85 6.15 -16.86
CA SER A 185 -13.93 5.20 -16.67
C SER A 185 -14.40 5.26 -15.21
N ARG A 186 -15.71 5.44 -15.01
CA ARG A 186 -16.40 5.32 -13.71
C ARG A 186 -16.50 3.86 -13.27
N PHE A 187 -16.23 2.91 -14.16
CA PHE A 187 -16.37 1.47 -13.96
C PHE A 187 -15.02 0.77 -14.11
N GLY A 188 -14.01 1.22 -13.38
CA GLY A 188 -12.72 0.54 -13.28
C GLY A 188 -12.77 -0.71 -12.40
N LEU A 189 -11.67 -1.47 -12.41
CA LEU A 189 -11.51 -2.69 -11.62
C LEU A 189 -11.72 -2.41 -10.12
N TYR A 190 -12.65 -3.14 -9.51
CA TYR A 190 -12.82 -3.17 -8.07
C TYR A 190 -12.39 -4.54 -7.56
N ALA A 191 -11.24 -4.60 -6.91
CA ALA A 191 -10.76 -5.85 -6.34
C ALA A 191 -11.71 -6.25 -5.18
N PHE A 192 -12.36 -7.41 -5.33
CA PHE A 192 -13.50 -7.96 -4.57
C PHE A 192 -14.93 -7.56 -4.99
N GLY A 193 -15.12 -6.89 -6.12
CA GLY A 193 -16.46 -6.71 -6.70
C GLY A 193 -16.84 -7.89 -7.59
N GLY A 194 -17.76 -8.75 -7.15
CA GLY A 194 -18.47 -9.67 -8.04
C GLY A 194 -19.21 -8.88 -9.11
N HIS A 195 -18.55 -8.62 -10.24
CA HIS A 195 -18.99 -7.85 -11.42
C HIS A 195 -19.23 -6.34 -11.23
N LYS A 196 -19.24 -5.85 -9.98
CA LYS A 196 -19.45 -4.44 -9.64
C LYS A 196 -18.15 -3.63 -9.80
N ARG A 197 -17.87 -3.17 -11.03
CA ARG A 197 -16.77 -2.26 -11.37
C ARG A 197 -17.12 -0.83 -10.92
N PHE A 198 -16.54 -0.33 -9.82
CA PHE A 198 -16.86 1.02 -9.34
C PHE A 198 -15.66 1.89 -9.01
N SER A 199 -14.44 1.52 -9.37
CA SER A 199 -13.30 2.42 -9.14
C SER A 199 -13.19 3.45 -10.27
N LEU A 200 -12.90 4.70 -9.94
CA LEU A 200 -12.58 5.70 -10.96
C LEU A 200 -11.22 5.35 -11.55
N HIS A 201 -11.18 4.99 -12.82
CA HIS A 201 -9.95 4.77 -13.56
C HIS A 201 -9.69 5.95 -14.48
N THR A 202 -8.51 6.56 -14.40
CA THR A 202 -8.11 7.63 -15.33
C THR A 202 -6.79 7.29 -15.98
N ARG A 203 -6.64 7.63 -17.26
CA ARG A 203 -5.40 7.48 -18.02
C ARG A 203 -4.94 8.82 -18.58
N ILE A 204 -3.68 9.12 -18.36
CA ILE A 204 -2.95 10.22 -18.96
C ILE A 204 -2.12 9.65 -20.11
N LYS A 205 -2.31 10.18 -21.31
CA LYS A 205 -1.41 9.93 -22.44
C LYS A 205 -0.48 11.12 -22.54
N ASP A 206 0.83 10.90 -22.41
CA ASP A 206 1.80 11.99 -22.52
C ASP A 206 1.88 12.50 -23.98
N TYR A 207 1.86 13.82 -24.17
CA TYR A 207 1.91 14.40 -25.51
C TYR A 207 3.22 14.08 -26.25
N ARG A 208 4.35 14.05 -25.55
CA ARG A 208 5.67 13.89 -26.18
C ARG A 208 6.06 12.43 -26.29
N THR A 209 6.04 11.70 -25.18
CA THR A 209 6.51 10.31 -25.15
C THR A 209 5.47 9.34 -25.66
N LYS A 210 4.21 9.78 -25.78
CA LYS A 210 3.04 8.94 -26.10
C LYS A 210 2.80 7.80 -25.10
N GLN A 211 3.54 7.77 -23.99
CA GLN A 211 3.35 6.80 -22.92
C GLN A 211 1.99 7.00 -22.27
N ILE A 212 1.37 5.89 -21.89
CA ILE A 212 0.06 5.89 -21.23
C ILE A 212 0.28 5.48 -19.78
N THR A 213 -0.13 6.36 -18.88
CA THR A 213 -0.10 6.11 -17.44
C THR A 213 -1.52 6.10 -16.91
N GLY A 214 -1.94 4.96 -16.36
CA GLY A 214 -3.26 4.77 -15.77
C GLY A 214 -3.19 4.58 -14.26
N GLY A 215 -4.27 4.91 -13.56
CA GLY A 215 -4.41 4.68 -12.13
C GLY A 215 -5.86 4.64 -11.69
N PHE A 216 -6.09 4.03 -10.53
CA PHE A 216 -7.39 4.03 -9.87
C PHE A 216 -7.40 5.11 -8.80
N TYR A 217 -8.40 5.98 -8.82
CA TYR A 217 -8.50 7.14 -7.95
C TYR A 217 -9.79 7.14 -7.13
N GLY A 218 -9.80 7.91 -6.05
CA GLY A 218 -10.90 7.92 -5.09
C GLY A 218 -10.57 7.16 -3.80
N VAL A 219 -11.55 7.07 -2.89
CA VAL A 219 -11.35 6.42 -1.58
C VAL A 219 -11.87 5.00 -1.56
N TYR A 220 -11.02 4.07 -1.13
CA TYR A 220 -11.42 2.69 -0.83
C TYR A 220 -11.86 2.55 0.64
N PRO A 221 -12.88 1.74 0.98
CA PRO A 221 -13.70 0.89 0.12
C PRO A 221 -15.02 1.57 -0.29
N THR A 222 -15.02 2.88 -0.55
CA THR A 222 -16.20 3.58 -1.08
C THR A 222 -16.11 3.94 -2.57
N PRO A 223 -15.60 3.08 -3.47
CA PRO A 223 -15.82 3.27 -4.89
C PRO A 223 -17.29 2.99 -5.19
N SER A 224 -18.03 4.03 -5.53
CA SER A 224 -19.37 3.92 -6.10
C SER A 224 -19.40 4.76 -7.37
N GLU A 225 -20.23 4.36 -8.33
CA GLU A 225 -20.38 5.08 -9.59
C GLU A 225 -20.74 6.56 -9.38
N GLN A 226 -21.64 6.84 -8.43
CA GLN A 226 -21.98 8.20 -8.01
C GLN A 226 -20.76 8.95 -7.46
N HIS A 227 -19.94 8.31 -6.63
CA HIS A 227 -18.76 8.96 -6.04
C HIS A 227 -17.71 9.26 -7.12
N ASN A 228 -17.59 8.41 -8.13
CA ASN A 228 -16.71 8.66 -9.27
C ASN A 228 -17.18 9.84 -10.13
N ALA A 229 -18.50 9.90 -10.40
CA ALA A 229 -19.10 11.06 -11.05
C ALA A 229 -18.88 12.33 -10.22
N ASP A 230 -19.06 12.26 -8.90
CA ASP A 230 -18.82 13.37 -7.97
C ASP A 230 -17.35 13.85 -8.04
N ILE A 231 -16.37 12.94 -8.17
CA ILE A 231 -14.96 13.30 -8.37
C ILE A 231 -14.74 13.98 -9.72
N LEU A 232 -15.26 13.43 -10.82
CA LEU A 232 -15.10 13.99 -12.17
C LEU A 232 -15.72 15.39 -12.27
N ASN A 233 -16.92 15.57 -11.71
CA ASN A 233 -17.58 16.87 -11.60
C ASN A 233 -16.78 17.84 -10.73
N ALA A 234 -16.16 17.38 -9.65
CA ALA A 234 -15.28 18.23 -8.85
C ALA A 234 -14.03 18.68 -9.62
N ILE A 235 -13.47 17.85 -10.51
CA ILE A 235 -12.35 18.24 -11.38
C ILE A 235 -12.80 19.33 -12.35
N ARG A 236 -13.95 19.15 -13.02
CA ARG A 236 -14.51 20.16 -13.93
C ARG A 236 -14.78 21.48 -13.21
N ALA A 237 -15.52 21.42 -12.10
CA ALA A 237 -15.80 22.59 -11.27
C ALA A 237 -14.51 23.30 -10.85
N TYR A 238 -13.49 22.55 -10.42
CA TYR A 238 -12.20 23.13 -10.01
C TYR A 238 -11.44 23.87 -11.13
N LEU A 239 -11.60 23.42 -12.37
CA LEU A 239 -10.91 23.98 -13.53
C LEU A 239 -11.71 25.11 -14.20
N SER A 240 -13.04 25.10 -14.08
CA SER A 240 -13.93 26.03 -14.77
C SER A 240 -14.56 27.10 -13.87
N GLU A 241 -14.81 26.82 -12.60
CA GLU A 241 -15.49 27.73 -11.69
C GLU A 241 -14.49 28.60 -10.91
N VAL A 242 -14.87 29.85 -10.64
CA VAL A 242 -14.04 30.80 -9.88
C VAL A 242 -13.92 30.37 -8.40
N ASP A 243 -15.07 30.07 -7.76
CA ASP A 243 -15.20 29.56 -6.38
C ASP A 243 -16.01 28.25 -6.33
N PRO A 244 -15.39 27.09 -6.59
CA PRO A 244 -16.09 25.81 -6.55
C PRO A 244 -16.57 25.44 -5.13
N GLU A 245 -17.87 25.20 -4.97
CA GLU A 245 -18.51 24.98 -3.66
C GLU A 245 -17.85 23.84 -2.86
N PHE A 246 -17.44 22.76 -3.54
CA PHE A 246 -16.86 21.58 -2.90
C PHE A 246 -15.56 21.90 -2.14
N LEU A 247 -14.84 22.96 -2.51
CA LEU A 247 -13.61 23.38 -1.84
C LEU A 247 -13.84 23.75 -0.38
N ARG A 248 -15.06 24.16 0.00
CA ARG A 248 -15.43 24.47 1.40
C ARG A 248 -15.47 23.22 2.28
N TYR A 249 -15.61 22.04 1.69
CA TYR A 249 -15.77 20.78 2.41
C TYR A 249 -14.49 19.92 2.48
N ILE A 250 -13.42 20.31 1.77
CA ILE A 250 -12.14 19.59 1.75
C ILE A 250 -11.02 20.40 2.43
N GLY A 251 -10.08 19.70 3.05
CA GLY A 251 -8.92 20.31 3.73
C GLY A 251 -7.58 19.98 3.07
N ASN A 252 -6.49 20.37 3.72
CA ASN A 252 -5.10 20.10 3.27
C ASN A 252 -4.67 18.63 3.43
N ARG A 253 -5.44 17.85 4.20
CA ARG A 253 -5.26 16.40 4.40
C ARG A 253 -6.56 15.70 4.04
N TYR A 254 -6.46 14.48 3.51
CA TYR A 254 -7.63 13.64 3.35
C TYR A 254 -8.24 13.38 4.72
N LYS A 255 -9.57 13.38 4.81
CA LYS A 255 -10.24 12.84 5.98
C LYS A 255 -10.02 11.33 6.00
N VAL A 256 -9.66 10.81 7.16
CA VAL A 256 -9.40 9.37 7.36
C VAL A 256 -10.23 8.82 8.51
N CYS A 257 -10.46 9.62 9.55
CA CYS A 257 -11.27 9.25 10.72
C CYS A 257 -12.69 9.85 10.65
N GLY A 258 -13.64 9.22 11.33
CA GLY A 258 -15.06 9.60 11.41
C GLY A 258 -15.96 8.37 11.50
N THR A 259 -17.25 8.51 11.20
CA THR A 259 -18.24 7.41 11.28
C THR A 259 -18.04 6.27 10.25
N ARG A 260 -17.04 6.39 9.36
CA ARG A 260 -16.76 5.41 8.31
C ARG A 260 -15.56 4.53 8.68
N PHE A 261 -15.79 3.59 9.59
CA PHE A 261 -14.76 2.69 10.12
C PHE A 261 -13.96 1.99 9.01
N LYS A 262 -14.61 1.49 7.96
CA LYS A 262 -13.93 0.82 6.84
C LYS A 262 -12.91 1.72 6.13
N ILE A 263 -13.20 3.02 5.99
CA ILE A 263 -12.26 3.98 5.43
C ILE A 263 -11.08 4.17 6.39
N MET A 264 -11.34 4.35 7.68
CA MET A 264 -10.29 4.48 8.69
C MET A 264 -9.37 3.25 8.67
N PHE A 265 -9.95 2.05 8.72
CA PHE A 265 -9.25 0.78 8.67
C PHE A 265 -8.34 0.65 7.45
N CYS A 266 -8.78 1.08 6.27
CA CYS A 266 -8.00 0.95 5.04
C CYS A 266 -6.98 2.08 4.82
N ASN A 267 -7.18 3.25 5.44
CA ASN A 267 -6.47 4.48 5.02
C ASN A 267 -5.71 5.20 6.15
N ALA A 268 -5.90 4.81 7.41
CA ALA A 268 -5.17 5.33 8.57
C ALA A 268 -3.71 4.88 8.58
N PHE A 269 -2.88 5.57 9.37
CA PHE A 269 -1.46 5.23 9.59
C PHE A 269 -0.69 4.95 8.29
N ALA A 270 -0.84 5.84 7.32
CA ALA A 270 -0.21 5.71 6.02
C ALA A 270 0.79 6.86 5.85
N PRO A 271 2.09 6.62 6.09
CA PRO A 271 3.10 7.66 5.92
C PRO A 271 3.13 8.11 4.46
N PRO A 272 3.13 9.42 4.17
CA PRO A 272 3.14 9.91 2.81
C PRO A 272 4.49 9.62 2.16
N VAL A 273 4.47 9.14 0.91
CA VAL A 273 5.71 9.12 0.09
C VAL A 273 6.19 10.57 -0.11
N PRO A 274 7.49 10.86 0.08
CA PRO A 274 8.05 12.18 -0.14
C PRO A 274 7.69 12.73 -1.53
N PHE A 275 7.44 14.03 -1.62
CA PHE A 275 7.07 14.70 -2.87
C PHE A 275 7.90 15.97 -3.03
N SER A 276 8.61 16.09 -4.15
CA SER A 276 9.39 17.28 -4.44
C SER A 276 8.58 18.26 -5.29
N ARG A 277 8.09 19.33 -4.66
CA ARG A 277 7.32 20.38 -5.35
C ARG A 277 8.16 21.10 -6.41
N LYS A 278 9.42 21.41 -6.09
CA LYS A 278 10.38 22.01 -7.03
C LYS A 278 10.56 21.17 -8.31
N LYS A 279 10.68 19.84 -8.19
CA LYS A 279 10.79 18.96 -9.37
C LYS A 279 9.48 18.93 -10.18
N ALA A 280 8.34 18.91 -9.50
CA ALA A 280 7.04 18.96 -10.15
C ALA A 280 6.83 20.29 -10.89
N ASP A 281 7.09 21.43 -10.26
CA ASP A 281 6.92 22.74 -10.88
C ASP A 281 7.80 22.88 -12.12
N LYS A 282 9.08 22.48 -12.06
CA LYS A 282 9.99 22.45 -13.22
C LYS A 282 9.46 21.58 -14.36
N ALA A 283 8.87 20.42 -14.05
CA ALA A 283 8.29 19.55 -15.07
C ALA A 283 7.04 20.17 -15.71
N LEU A 284 6.19 20.81 -14.91
CA LEU A 284 4.99 21.51 -15.39
C LEU A 284 5.34 22.73 -16.24
N ASP A 285 6.32 23.54 -15.83
CA ASP A 285 6.77 24.71 -16.59
C ASP A 285 7.33 24.29 -17.95
N LYS A 286 8.17 23.25 -17.97
CA LYS A 286 8.67 22.67 -19.22
C LYS A 286 7.55 22.14 -20.11
N ALA A 287 6.55 21.48 -19.53
CA ALA A 287 5.43 20.95 -20.30
C ALA A 287 4.56 22.07 -20.88
N LEU A 288 4.36 23.16 -20.15
CA LEU A 288 3.63 24.35 -20.59
C LEU A 288 4.39 25.07 -21.72
N GLU A 289 5.69 25.29 -21.56
CA GLU A 289 6.54 25.92 -22.58
C GLU A 289 6.50 25.11 -23.90
N LEU A 290 6.57 23.78 -23.81
CA LEU A 290 6.47 22.91 -24.98
C LEU A 290 5.09 22.97 -25.64
N TRP A 291 4.03 23.06 -24.84
CA TRP A 291 2.65 23.14 -25.33
C TRP A 291 2.36 24.46 -26.04
N GLN A 292 2.84 25.56 -25.47
CA GLN A 292 2.71 26.91 -26.05
C GLN A 292 3.48 27.07 -27.37
N LYS A 293 4.55 26.28 -27.58
CA LYS A 293 5.27 26.23 -28.86
C LYS A 293 4.50 25.49 -29.97
N GLN A 294 3.47 24.70 -29.63
CA GLN A 294 2.67 24.01 -30.64
C GLN A 294 1.71 24.98 -31.32
N ASN A 295 1.43 24.75 -32.59
CA ASN A 295 0.42 25.56 -33.28
C ASN A 295 -1.00 25.14 -32.84
N PRO A 296 -2.00 26.03 -32.98
CA PRO A 296 -3.38 25.73 -32.56
C PRO A 296 -3.97 24.47 -33.19
N GLN A 297 -3.57 24.16 -34.44
CA GLN A 297 -4.03 22.97 -35.15
C GLN A 297 -3.55 21.68 -34.46
N GLN A 298 -2.28 21.59 -34.08
CA GLN A 298 -1.69 20.46 -33.36
C GLN A 298 -2.36 20.26 -32.00
N GLN A 299 -2.65 21.35 -31.28
CA GLN A 299 -3.34 21.29 -30.00
C GLN A 299 -4.77 20.76 -30.17
N ASN A 300 -5.50 21.26 -31.16
CA ASN A 300 -6.85 20.80 -31.48
C ASN A 300 -6.88 19.33 -31.90
N ASP A 301 -5.93 18.90 -32.74
CA ASP A 301 -5.83 17.51 -33.19
C ASP A 301 -5.49 16.56 -32.04
N TRP A 302 -4.68 17.00 -31.07
CA TRP A 302 -4.45 16.25 -29.84
C TRP A 302 -5.73 16.04 -29.03
N PHE A 303 -6.50 17.10 -28.78
CA PHE A 303 -7.75 16.97 -28.04
C PHE A 303 -8.79 16.14 -28.78
N ARG A 304 -8.89 16.27 -30.11
CA ARG A 304 -9.75 15.40 -30.95
C ARG A 304 -9.36 13.93 -30.82
N HIS A 305 -8.06 13.63 -30.84
CA HIS A 305 -7.55 12.28 -30.62
C HIS A 305 -7.97 11.73 -29.25
N MET A 306 -7.80 12.52 -28.18
CA MET A 306 -8.19 12.12 -26.82
C MET A 306 -9.71 11.91 -26.70
N GLN A 307 -10.52 12.80 -27.29
CA GLN A 307 -11.97 12.66 -27.32
C GLN A 307 -12.41 11.41 -28.08
N LYS A 308 -11.75 11.06 -29.19
CA LYS A 308 -12.02 9.81 -29.92
C LYS A 308 -11.78 8.59 -29.04
N GLN A 309 -10.70 8.59 -28.25
CA GLN A 309 -10.43 7.52 -27.28
C GLN A 309 -11.48 7.46 -26.18
N GLN A 310 -11.90 8.60 -25.63
CA GLN A 310 -12.96 8.64 -24.62
C GLN A 310 -14.30 8.15 -25.18
N LYS A 311 -14.66 8.50 -26.42
CA LYS A 311 -15.86 8.00 -27.10
C LYS A 311 -15.84 6.47 -27.24
N ALA A 312 -14.70 5.88 -27.54
CA ALA A 312 -14.56 4.42 -27.60
C ALA A 312 -14.79 3.78 -26.22
N ILE A 313 -14.31 4.40 -25.13
CA ILE A 313 -14.57 3.94 -23.76
C ILE A 313 -16.05 4.07 -23.41
N HIS A 314 -16.70 5.18 -23.78
CA HIS A 314 -18.15 5.33 -23.61
C HIS A 314 -18.91 4.22 -24.32
N LYS A 315 -18.60 3.96 -25.60
CA LYS A 315 -19.27 2.92 -26.38
C LYS A 315 -19.11 1.54 -25.74
N ALA A 316 -17.90 1.16 -25.33
CA ALA A 316 -17.65 -0.13 -24.68
C ALA A 316 -18.45 -0.29 -23.37
N HIS A 317 -18.71 0.80 -22.64
CA HIS A 317 -19.54 0.76 -21.44
C HIS A 317 -21.03 0.77 -21.75
N ASP A 318 -21.46 1.50 -22.80
CA ASP A 318 -22.86 1.46 -23.28
C ASP A 318 -23.26 0.04 -23.71
N ASP A 319 -22.35 -0.69 -24.37
CA ASP A 319 -22.52 -2.10 -24.77
C ASP A 319 -22.68 -3.03 -23.54
N GLU A 320 -22.16 -2.62 -22.37
CA GLU A 320 -22.32 -3.31 -21.08
C GLU A 320 -23.50 -2.74 -20.25
N CYS A 321 -24.30 -1.82 -20.80
CA CYS A 321 -25.36 -1.08 -20.09
C CYS A 321 -24.87 -0.28 -18.87
N LEU A 322 -23.66 0.29 -18.95
CA LEU A 322 -23.01 1.08 -17.90
C LEU A 322 -22.88 2.56 -18.33
N GLU A 323 -23.53 3.48 -17.63
CA GLU A 323 -23.50 4.91 -17.97
C GLU A 323 -22.16 5.56 -17.56
N ASN A 324 -21.20 5.64 -18.49
CA ASN A 324 -19.88 6.20 -18.16
C ASN A 324 -19.82 7.74 -18.22
N ARG A 325 -20.77 8.38 -18.92
CA ARG A 325 -20.80 9.83 -19.11
C ARG A 325 -21.09 10.55 -17.79
N VAL A 326 -20.58 11.77 -17.63
CA VAL A 326 -20.81 12.65 -16.47
C VAL A 326 -21.10 14.04 -16.96
#